data_AF-A0A453BHC3-F1
#
_entry.id   AF-A0A453BHC3-F1
#
_cell.length_a   1.000
_cell.length_b   1.000
_cell.length_c   1.000
_cell.angle_alpha   90.00
_cell.angle_beta   90.00
_cell.angle_gamma   90.00
#
_symmetry.space_group_name_H-M   'P 1'
#
loop_
_entity.id
_entity.type
_entity.pdbx_description
1 polymer ?
#
loop_
_entity_poly.entity_id
_entity_poly.type
_entity_poly.pdbx_seq_one_letter_code
_entity_poly.pdbx_strand_id
1 'polypeptide(L)'
;APEEYEKKGDLTGASILRHYNEILVSCNALDYHDFINSSITLLTKFPEVYKECQNTWQAIVVDEFQDTSAMQYFLLKLLASHNHITIVGDDDQSIFSFNGADVSGFDSFRRDFPNHKEIRLNKNYRSTRAIVEAATALIHNNTKRCNHKLAETDNPSGSKITVKECHSEDSQCAFVIDKIIETTSSSAEGRDFGKIAVLYRRQITGKAFQVSFRNRKIPFNVHGVAFYRKK
;
A
#
# COMPACT_ATOMS: atom_id res chain seq x y z
N ALA A 1 -22.10 -8.03 -1.78
CA ALA A 1 -23.47 -8.02 -1.21
C ALA A 1 -24.01 -9.46 -1.10
N PRO A 2 -24.99 -9.78 -0.22
CA PRO A 2 -25.53 -11.15 -0.10
C PRO A 2 -25.93 -11.77 -1.44
N GLU A 3 -26.46 -10.96 -2.36
CA GLU A 3 -26.89 -11.38 -3.70
C GLU A 3 -25.73 -11.90 -4.56
N GLU A 4 -24.49 -11.43 -4.32
CA GLU A 4 -23.31 -11.93 -5.02
C GLU A 4 -22.90 -13.32 -4.55
N TYR A 5 -23.12 -13.63 -3.27
CA TYR A 5 -22.92 -14.97 -2.73
C TYR A 5 -23.98 -15.94 -3.25
N GLU A 6 -25.24 -15.50 -3.34
CA GLU A 6 -26.32 -16.28 -3.95
C GLU A 6 -26.03 -16.60 -5.42
N LYS A 7 -25.58 -15.61 -6.20
CA LYS A 7 -25.16 -15.80 -7.60
C LYS A 7 -24.01 -16.79 -7.75
N LYS A 8 -23.14 -16.90 -6.74
CA LYS A 8 -22.03 -17.88 -6.69
C LYS A 8 -22.45 -19.24 -6.11
N GLY A 9 -23.72 -19.42 -5.74
CA GLY A 9 -24.25 -20.64 -5.16
C GLY A 9 -23.98 -20.81 -3.65
N ASP A 10 -23.39 -19.81 -3.00
CA ASP A 10 -23.11 -19.83 -1.56
C ASP A 10 -24.27 -19.24 -0.77
N LEU A 11 -25.35 -20.01 -0.65
CA LEU A 11 -26.56 -19.60 0.06
C LEU A 11 -26.32 -19.43 1.57
N THR A 12 -25.41 -20.22 2.15
CA THR A 12 -25.05 -20.12 3.57
C THR A 12 -24.31 -18.82 3.84
N GLY A 13 -23.29 -18.49 3.03
CA GLY A 13 -22.57 -17.23 3.12
C GLY A 13 -23.49 -16.02 2.94
N ALA A 14 -24.42 -16.07 1.99
CA ALA A 14 -25.43 -15.03 1.79
C ALA A 14 -26.32 -14.83 3.03
N SER A 15 -26.80 -15.92 3.62
CA SER A 15 -27.64 -15.88 4.82
C SER A 15 -26.89 -15.29 6.02
N ILE A 16 -25.65 -15.73 6.25
CA ILE A 16 -24.79 -15.20 7.32
C ILE A 16 -24.54 -13.70 7.13
N LEU A 17 -24.17 -13.28 5.92
CA LEU A 17 -23.89 -11.88 5.63
C LEU A 17 -25.14 -11.00 5.80
N ARG A 18 -26.32 -11.50 5.40
CA ARG A 18 -27.59 -10.80 5.60
C ARG A 18 -27.86 -10.59 7.08
N HIS A 19 -27.74 -11.65 7.89
CA HIS A 19 -27.97 -11.54 9.32
C HIS A 19 -26.94 -10.64 10.02
N TYR A 20 -25.68 -10.69 9.61
CA TYR A 20 -24.65 -9.77 10.08
C TYR A 20 -25.01 -8.31 9.81
N ASN A 21 -25.46 -8.01 8.59
CA ASN A 21 -25.89 -6.65 8.22
C ASN A 21 -27.12 -6.20 9.02
N GLU A 22 -28.09 -7.08 9.27
CA GLU A 22 -29.24 -6.79 10.14
C GLU A 22 -28.80 -6.40 11.56
N ILE A 23 -27.81 -7.11 12.12
CA ILE A 23 -27.25 -6.80 13.43
C ILE A 23 -26.60 -5.42 13.41
N LEU A 24 -25.75 -5.11 12.43
CA LEU A 24 -25.11 -3.80 12.31
C LEU A 24 -26.14 -2.65 12.29
N VAL A 25 -27.19 -2.80 11.48
CA VAL A 25 -28.29 -1.83 11.41
C VAL A 25 -29.00 -1.69 12.76
N SER A 26 -29.30 -2.80 13.44
CA SER A 26 -29.96 -2.78 14.75
C SER A 26 -29.12 -2.06 15.83
N CYS A 27 -27.80 -2.08 15.68
CA CYS A 27 -26.86 -1.40 16.56
C CYS A 27 -26.54 0.05 16.12
N ASN A 28 -27.11 0.53 15.01
CA ASN A 28 -26.72 1.79 14.38
C ASN A 28 -25.20 1.88 14.15
N ALA A 29 -24.61 0.79 13.65
CA ALA A 29 -23.18 0.63 13.46
C ALA A 29 -22.82 0.45 11.98
N LEU A 30 -21.60 0.83 11.61
CA LEU A 30 -21.00 0.62 10.29
C LEU A 30 -19.63 -0.03 10.48
N ASP A 31 -19.29 -0.95 9.58
CA ASP A 31 -17.93 -1.49 9.48
C ASP A 31 -17.07 -0.71 8.46
N TYR A 32 -15.84 -1.15 8.23
CA TYR A 32 -14.92 -0.49 7.29
C TYR A 32 -15.38 -0.54 5.83
N HIS A 33 -16.05 -1.62 5.40
CA HIS A 33 -16.58 -1.73 4.05
C HIS A 33 -17.82 -0.85 3.88
N ASP A 34 -18.61 -0.73 4.94
CA ASP A 34 -19.81 0.09 4.95
C ASP A 34 -19.50 1.58 4.76
N PHE A 35 -18.34 2.07 5.17
CA PHE A 35 -17.96 3.46 4.91
C PHE A 35 -17.98 3.77 3.41
N ILE A 36 -17.40 2.92 2.58
CA ILE A 36 -17.36 3.13 1.13
C ILE A 36 -18.74 2.88 0.51
N ASN A 37 -19.39 1.76 0.89
CA ASN A 37 -20.70 1.39 0.34
C ASN A 37 -21.79 2.41 0.69
N SER A 38 -21.78 2.93 1.91
CA SER A 38 -22.72 3.95 2.36
C SER A 38 -22.46 5.28 1.66
N SER A 39 -21.20 5.68 1.45
CA SER A 39 -20.88 6.86 0.64
C SER A 39 -21.39 6.74 -0.79
N ILE A 40 -21.20 5.58 -1.43
CA ILE A 40 -21.75 5.33 -2.78
C ILE A 40 -23.28 5.41 -2.75
N THR A 41 -23.92 4.80 -1.76
CA THR A 41 -25.38 4.81 -1.61
C THR A 41 -25.90 6.23 -1.41
N LEU A 42 -25.21 7.04 -0.60
CA LEU A 42 -25.56 8.43 -0.35
C LEU A 42 -25.50 9.27 -1.63
N LEU A 43 -24.38 9.18 -2.35
CA LEU A 43 -24.16 9.93 -3.59
C LEU A 43 -25.09 9.50 -4.74
N THR A 44 -25.55 8.24 -4.74
CA THR A 44 -26.45 7.73 -5.80
C THR A 44 -27.93 7.95 -5.49
N LYS A 45 -28.34 7.91 -4.22
CA LYS A 45 -29.76 8.05 -3.84
C LYS A 45 -30.17 9.48 -3.47
N PHE A 46 -29.22 10.35 -3.12
CA PHE A 46 -29.50 11.71 -2.64
C PHE A 46 -28.78 12.75 -3.52
N PRO A 47 -29.43 13.23 -4.60
CA PRO A 47 -28.82 14.14 -5.58
C PRO A 47 -28.31 15.46 -4.98
N GLU A 48 -28.93 15.93 -3.90
CA GLU A 48 -28.52 17.12 -3.16
C GLU A 48 -27.13 16.97 -2.55
N VAL A 49 -26.85 15.81 -1.93
CA VAL A 49 -25.53 15.50 -1.34
C VAL A 49 -24.51 15.34 -2.46
N TYR A 50 -24.88 14.64 -3.53
CA TYR A 50 -24.03 14.53 -4.71
C TYR A 50 -23.62 15.90 -5.24
N LYS A 51 -24.59 16.82 -5.42
CA LYS A 51 -24.35 18.17 -5.91
C LYS A 51 -23.44 18.98 -4.98
N GLU A 52 -23.65 18.87 -3.67
CA GLU A 52 -22.79 19.50 -2.66
C GLU A 52 -21.33 18.99 -2.76
N CYS A 53 -21.15 17.68 -2.85
CA CYS A 53 -19.84 17.05 -3.02
C CYS A 53 -19.16 17.51 -4.33
N GLN A 54 -19.89 17.53 -5.46
CA GLN A 54 -19.35 18.00 -6.74
C GLN A 54 -18.91 19.48 -6.69
N ASN A 55 -19.66 20.33 -5.97
CA ASN A 55 -19.30 21.74 -5.83
C ASN A 55 -18.08 21.95 -4.93
N THR A 56 -17.92 21.09 -3.93
CA THR A 56 -16.84 21.15 -2.93
C THR A 56 -15.53 20.59 -3.50
N TRP A 57 -15.57 19.42 -4.11
CA TRP A 57 -14.40 18.73 -4.65
C TRP A 57 -14.32 18.92 -6.16
N GLN A 58 -13.79 20.07 -6.58
CA GLN A 58 -13.68 20.45 -7.99
C GLN A 58 -12.53 19.76 -8.74
N ALA A 59 -11.61 19.16 -7.98
CA ALA A 59 -10.49 18.36 -8.47
C ALA A 59 -10.11 17.31 -7.44
N ILE A 60 -9.75 16.12 -7.92
CA ILE A 60 -9.41 14.97 -7.07
C ILE A 60 -8.02 14.48 -7.45
N VAL A 61 -7.17 14.28 -6.45
CA VAL A 61 -5.85 13.66 -6.64
C VAL A 61 -5.81 12.40 -5.79
N VAL A 62 -5.47 11.29 -6.41
CA VAL A 62 -5.39 9.97 -5.78
C VAL A 62 -3.97 9.46 -5.92
N ASP A 63 -3.32 9.21 -4.79
CA ASP A 63 -2.01 8.56 -4.72
C ASP A 63 -2.17 7.05 -4.47
N GLU A 64 -1.12 6.27 -4.74
CA GLU A 64 -1.10 4.80 -4.57
C GLU A 64 -2.27 4.08 -5.27
N PHE A 65 -2.63 4.54 -6.47
CA PHE A 65 -3.83 4.07 -7.17
C PHE A 65 -3.81 2.56 -7.48
N GLN A 66 -2.63 1.95 -7.59
CA GLN A 66 -2.47 0.51 -7.82
C GLN A 66 -3.06 -0.39 -6.70
N ASP A 67 -3.33 0.18 -5.53
CA ASP A 67 -3.91 -0.53 -4.38
C ASP A 67 -5.41 -0.23 -4.19
N THR A 68 -6.02 0.45 -5.16
CA THR A 68 -7.44 0.80 -5.15
C THR A 68 -8.30 -0.44 -5.48
N SER A 69 -9.30 -0.71 -4.64
CA SER A 69 -10.31 -1.75 -4.91
C SER A 69 -11.38 -1.27 -5.91
N ALA A 70 -12.10 -2.20 -6.55
CA ALA A 70 -13.17 -1.87 -7.49
C ALA A 70 -14.24 -0.93 -6.90
N MET A 71 -14.59 -1.10 -5.62
CA MET A 71 -15.57 -0.24 -4.94
C MET A 71 -15.03 1.17 -4.69
N GLN A 72 -13.76 1.29 -4.30
CA GLN A 72 -13.12 2.60 -4.15
C GLN A 72 -13.03 3.32 -5.51
N TYR A 73 -12.66 2.60 -6.56
CA TYR A 73 -12.62 3.15 -7.91
C TYR A 73 -14.01 3.64 -8.37
N PHE A 74 -15.06 2.87 -8.08
CA PHE A 74 -16.43 3.28 -8.40
C PHE A 74 -16.84 4.57 -7.67
N LEU A 75 -16.51 4.69 -6.37
CA LEU A 75 -16.73 5.92 -5.62
C LEU A 75 -15.96 7.10 -6.22
N LEU A 76 -14.67 6.91 -6.56
CA LEU A 76 -13.85 7.93 -7.19
C LEU A 76 -14.44 8.37 -8.54
N LYS A 77 -14.97 7.43 -9.33
CA LYS A 77 -15.62 7.72 -10.62
C LYS A 77 -16.88 8.56 -10.44
N LEU A 78 -17.71 8.28 -9.43
CA LEU A 78 -18.87 9.09 -9.09
C LEU A 78 -18.45 10.52 -8.71
N LEU A 79 -17.43 10.64 -7.85
CA LEU A 79 -16.94 11.94 -7.40
C LEU A 79 -16.24 12.73 -8.52
N ALA A 80 -15.59 12.06 -9.46
CA ALA A 80 -14.85 12.69 -10.55
C ALA A 80 -15.69 12.90 -11.83
N SER A 81 -17.02 13.02 -11.74
CA SER A 81 -17.89 13.15 -12.92
C SER A 81 -17.57 14.39 -13.79
N HIS A 82 -16.98 15.42 -13.18
CA HIS A 82 -16.48 16.62 -13.85
C HIS A 82 -15.14 16.41 -14.58
N ASN A 83 -14.61 15.18 -14.62
CA ASN A 83 -13.37 14.78 -15.30
C ASN A 83 -12.09 15.49 -14.81
N HIS A 84 -12.08 16.08 -13.61
CA HIS A 84 -10.86 16.61 -13.00
C HIS A 84 -10.35 15.65 -11.93
N ILE A 85 -9.76 14.56 -12.39
CA ILE A 85 -9.12 13.57 -11.53
C ILE A 85 -7.70 13.30 -12.02
N THR A 86 -6.76 13.28 -11.09
CA THR A 86 -5.38 12.85 -11.32
C THR A 86 -5.12 11.62 -10.46
N ILE A 87 -4.74 10.53 -11.08
CA ILE A 87 -4.29 9.32 -10.38
C ILE A 87 -2.78 9.20 -10.49
N VAL A 88 -2.14 8.77 -9.41
CA VAL A 88 -0.70 8.49 -9.32
C VAL A 88 -0.55 7.09 -8.76
N GLY A 89 0.35 6.30 -9.35
CA GLY A 89 0.63 4.96 -8.88
C GLY A 89 1.63 4.22 -9.76
N ASP A 90 2.01 3.03 -9.31
CA ASP A 90 2.93 2.14 -10.02
C ASP A 90 2.43 0.70 -9.97
N ASP A 91 2.11 0.16 -11.15
CA ASP A 91 1.66 -1.19 -11.40
C ASP A 91 2.62 -2.24 -10.80
N ASP A 92 3.94 -1.97 -10.82
CA ASP A 92 4.97 -2.87 -10.29
C ASP A 92 5.02 -2.88 -8.74
N GLN A 93 4.30 -1.95 -8.09
CA GLN A 93 4.22 -1.80 -6.64
C GLN A 93 2.89 -2.27 -6.04
N SER A 94 2.00 -2.87 -6.86
CA SER A 94 0.74 -3.42 -6.35
C SER A 94 1.02 -4.66 -5.48
N ILE A 95 0.98 -4.48 -4.16
CA ILE A 95 1.20 -5.54 -3.17
C ILE A 95 -0.07 -5.91 -2.40
N PHE A 96 -1.17 -5.17 -2.59
CA PHE A 96 -2.45 -5.37 -1.87
C PHE A 96 -3.50 -6.18 -2.63
N SER A 97 -3.11 -6.95 -3.66
CA SER A 97 -4.05 -7.82 -4.40
C SER A 97 -4.82 -8.82 -3.52
N PHE A 98 -4.23 -9.25 -2.40
CA PHE A 98 -4.89 -10.12 -1.41
C PHE A 98 -6.05 -9.43 -0.67
N ASN A 99 -6.10 -8.10 -0.65
CA ASN A 99 -7.15 -7.29 -0.04
C ASN A 99 -8.17 -6.75 -1.07
N GLY A 100 -8.19 -7.31 -2.29
CA GLY A 100 -9.17 -6.94 -3.32
C GLY A 100 -8.79 -5.71 -4.15
N ALA A 101 -7.51 -5.29 -4.13
CA ALA A 101 -7.00 -4.36 -5.13
C ALA A 101 -7.14 -4.97 -6.53
N ASP A 102 -7.72 -4.21 -7.46
CA ASP A 102 -7.97 -4.68 -8.82
C ASP A 102 -6.84 -4.22 -9.74
N VAL A 103 -6.05 -5.20 -10.22
CA VAL A 103 -4.93 -4.95 -11.14
C VAL A 103 -5.41 -4.31 -12.46
N SER A 104 -6.70 -4.43 -12.80
CA SER A 104 -7.30 -3.77 -13.95
C SER A 104 -7.66 -2.30 -13.71
N GLY A 105 -7.38 -1.73 -12.53
CA GLY A 105 -7.74 -0.37 -12.15
C GLY A 105 -7.24 0.69 -13.14
N PHE A 106 -5.97 0.62 -13.56
CA PHE A 106 -5.41 1.55 -14.55
C PHE A 106 -6.08 1.42 -15.92
N ASP A 107 -6.34 0.19 -16.38
CA ASP A 107 -7.02 -0.04 -17.66
C ASP A 107 -8.47 0.45 -17.62
N SER A 108 -9.14 0.26 -16.49
CA SER A 108 -10.47 0.80 -16.24
C SER A 108 -10.48 2.32 -16.24
N PHE A 109 -9.48 2.97 -15.64
CA PHE A 109 -9.33 4.41 -15.68
C PHE A 109 -9.13 4.92 -17.12
N ARG A 110 -8.24 4.31 -17.90
CA ARG A 110 -7.99 4.70 -19.31
C ARG A 110 -9.26 4.58 -20.16
N ARG A 111 -10.08 3.56 -19.92
CA ARG A 111 -11.35 3.34 -20.61
C ARG A 111 -12.42 4.35 -20.21
N ASP A 112 -12.53 4.65 -18.92
CA ASP A 112 -13.58 5.52 -18.38
C ASP A 112 -13.28 7.00 -18.55
N PHE A 113 -12.00 7.38 -18.63
CA PHE A 113 -11.53 8.75 -18.86
C PHE A 113 -10.73 8.82 -20.17
N PRO A 114 -11.38 8.78 -21.36
CA PRO A 114 -10.70 8.67 -22.65
C PRO A 114 -9.83 9.90 -22.99
N ASN A 115 -10.13 11.06 -22.40
CA ASN A 115 -9.35 12.30 -22.57
C ASN A 115 -8.18 12.43 -21.56
N HIS A 116 -7.82 11.35 -20.86
CA HIS A 116 -6.72 11.37 -19.89
C HIS A 116 -5.39 11.72 -20.57
N LYS A 117 -4.52 12.36 -19.80
CA LYS A 117 -3.12 12.55 -20.15
C LYS A 117 -2.27 11.60 -19.31
N GLU A 118 -1.60 10.65 -19.96
CA GLU A 118 -0.64 9.77 -19.28
C GLU A 118 0.75 10.42 -19.27
N ILE A 119 1.35 10.56 -18.09
CA ILE A 119 2.73 11.05 -17.91
C ILE A 119 3.51 9.96 -17.20
N ARG A 120 4.61 9.51 -17.80
CA ARG A 120 5.49 8.49 -17.21
C ARG A 120 6.72 9.13 -16.60
N LEU A 121 6.96 8.87 -15.32
CA LEU A 121 8.11 9.36 -14.57
C LEU A 121 9.14 8.23 -14.44
N ASN A 122 10.13 8.20 -15.33
CA ASN A 122 11.12 7.12 -15.35
C ASN A 122 12.36 7.42 -14.49
N LYS A 123 12.49 8.64 -13.98
CA LYS A 123 13.68 9.08 -13.25
C LYS A 123 13.51 8.87 -11.75
N ASN A 124 14.38 8.06 -11.17
CA ASN A 124 14.47 7.79 -9.74
C ASN A 124 15.42 8.79 -9.07
N TYR A 125 14.88 9.55 -8.13
CA TYR A 125 15.64 10.53 -7.33
C TYR A 125 16.01 10.02 -5.93
N ARG A 126 15.48 8.86 -5.52
CA ARG A 126 15.58 8.36 -4.13
C ARG A 126 16.83 7.51 -3.91
N SER A 127 17.13 6.62 -4.84
CA SER A 127 18.05 5.49 -4.63
C SER A 127 19.35 5.67 -5.42
N THR A 128 20.43 5.06 -4.96
CA THR A 128 21.70 5.00 -5.70
C THR A 128 21.59 4.08 -6.91
N ARG A 129 22.49 4.25 -7.89
CA ARG A 129 22.45 3.43 -9.12
C ARG A 129 22.53 1.94 -8.84
N ALA A 130 23.36 1.49 -7.88
CA ALA A 130 23.44 0.08 -7.52
C ALA A 130 22.11 -0.50 -6.99
N ILE A 131 21.32 0.30 -6.25
CA ILE A 131 20.00 -0.12 -5.76
C ILE A 131 18.99 -0.16 -6.90
N VAL A 132 18.97 0.87 -7.76
CA VAL A 132 18.05 0.93 -8.91
C VAL A 132 18.30 -0.24 -9.85
N GLU A 133 19.55 -0.50 -10.24
CA GLU A 133 19.92 -1.61 -11.13
C GLU A 133 19.51 -2.97 -10.55
N ALA A 134 19.71 -3.20 -9.25
CA ALA A 134 19.31 -4.44 -8.61
C ALA A 134 17.78 -4.62 -8.56
N ALA A 135 17.04 -3.55 -8.23
CA ALA A 135 15.58 -3.58 -8.24
C ALA A 135 15.04 -3.81 -9.66
N THR A 136 15.63 -3.15 -10.65
CA THR A 136 15.32 -3.34 -12.07
C THR A 136 15.60 -4.78 -12.50
N ALA A 137 16.76 -5.35 -12.18
CA ALA A 137 17.08 -6.74 -12.50
C ALA A 137 16.09 -7.74 -11.86
N LEU A 138 15.67 -7.48 -10.62
CA LEU A 138 14.70 -8.32 -9.91
C LEU A 138 13.33 -8.31 -10.60
N ILE A 139 12.79 -7.12 -10.89
CA ILE A 139 11.43 -6.97 -11.44
C ILE A 139 11.30 -7.51 -12.87
N HIS A 140 12.40 -7.61 -13.62
CA HIS A 140 12.40 -8.22 -14.97
C HIS A 140 12.01 -9.70 -14.99
N ASN A 141 12.05 -10.40 -13.85
CA ASN A 141 11.63 -11.79 -13.75
C ASN A 141 10.09 -11.97 -13.71
N ASN A 142 9.32 -10.89 -13.51
CA ASN A 142 7.86 -10.97 -13.48
C ASN A 142 7.29 -11.01 -14.91
N THR A 143 6.52 -12.06 -15.22
CA THR A 143 5.99 -12.32 -16.57
C THR A 143 4.72 -11.56 -16.92
N LYS A 144 3.96 -11.09 -15.92
CA LYS A 144 2.70 -10.36 -16.08
C LYS A 144 2.89 -8.88 -15.73
N ARG A 145 3.59 -8.12 -16.58
CA ARG A 145 3.85 -6.69 -16.39
C ARG A 145 3.28 -5.86 -17.52
N CYS A 146 2.76 -4.69 -17.17
CA CYS A 146 2.37 -3.66 -18.12
C CYS A 146 3.62 -2.85 -18.52
N ASN A 147 4.18 -3.18 -19.69
CA ASN A 147 5.34 -2.52 -20.33
C ASN A 147 6.68 -2.63 -19.57
N HIS A 148 7.77 -2.74 -20.33
CA HIS A 148 9.13 -2.64 -19.77
C HIS A 148 9.41 -1.20 -19.33
N LYS A 149 9.22 -0.91 -18.03
CA LYS A 149 9.67 0.33 -17.41
C LYS A 149 11.17 0.25 -17.15
N LEU A 150 11.94 1.19 -17.69
CA LEU A 150 13.36 1.39 -17.38
C LEU A 150 13.44 2.55 -16.38
N ALA A 151 13.74 2.24 -15.12
CA ALA A 151 14.01 3.25 -14.11
C ALA A 151 15.47 3.70 -14.23
N GLU A 152 15.69 5.00 -14.38
CA GLU A 152 17.01 5.61 -14.53
C GLU A 152 17.34 6.49 -13.32
N THR A 153 18.61 6.64 -12.97
CA THR A 153 19.02 7.56 -11.90
C THR A 153 20.34 8.25 -12.21
N ASP A 154 20.39 9.55 -11.91
CA ASP A 154 21.60 10.37 -11.95
C ASP A 154 22.40 10.30 -10.65
N ASN A 155 21.86 9.62 -9.63
CA ASN A 155 22.54 9.44 -8.36
C ASN A 155 23.84 8.64 -8.55
N PRO A 156 24.84 8.84 -7.66
CA PRO A 156 26.07 8.06 -7.69
C PRO A 156 25.79 6.56 -7.52
N SER A 157 26.77 5.73 -7.87
CA SER A 157 26.64 4.27 -7.73
C SER A 157 26.29 3.83 -6.32
N GLY A 158 26.82 4.54 -5.32
CA GLY A 158 26.69 4.17 -3.93
C GLY A 158 27.44 2.88 -3.59
N SER A 159 27.24 2.40 -2.37
CA SER A 159 27.83 1.17 -1.87
C SER A 159 27.21 -0.07 -2.54
N LYS A 160 28.00 -1.14 -2.66
CA LYS A 160 27.49 -2.43 -3.14
C LYS A 160 26.45 -3.00 -2.17
N ILE A 161 25.42 -3.62 -2.73
CA ILE A 161 24.43 -4.37 -1.95
C ILE A 161 25.12 -5.58 -1.34
N THR A 162 24.98 -5.74 -0.03
CA THR A 162 25.56 -6.87 0.72
C THR A 162 24.48 -7.89 1.04
N VAL A 163 24.72 -9.13 0.63
CA VAL A 163 23.89 -10.29 1.02
C VAL A 163 24.68 -11.12 2.00
N LYS A 164 24.13 -11.35 3.20
CA LYS A 164 24.77 -12.13 4.25
C LYS A 164 23.89 -13.30 4.66
N GLU A 165 24.35 -14.50 4.37
CA GLU A 165 23.78 -15.73 4.93
C GLU A 165 24.23 -15.88 6.39
N CYS A 166 23.28 -16.29 7.24
CA CYS A 166 23.45 -16.44 8.68
C CYS A 166 22.93 -17.83 9.08
N HIS A 167 23.66 -18.52 9.96
CA HIS A 167 23.33 -19.90 10.35
C HIS A 167 22.21 -19.99 11.40
N SER A 168 21.83 -18.87 12.02
CA SER A 168 20.73 -18.77 12.99
C SER A 168 20.11 -17.36 13.03
N GLU A 169 18.90 -17.24 13.59
CA GLU A 169 18.23 -15.96 13.80
C GLU A 169 19.02 -15.03 14.73
N ASP A 170 19.66 -15.59 15.77
CA ASP A 170 20.54 -14.82 16.67
C ASP A 170 21.76 -14.25 15.93
N SER A 171 22.38 -15.05 15.06
CA SER A 171 23.53 -14.59 14.25
C SER A 171 23.12 -13.51 13.25
N GLN A 172 21.91 -13.59 12.70
CA GLN A 172 21.33 -12.55 11.84
C GLN A 172 21.10 -11.25 12.63
N CYS A 173 20.51 -11.34 13.82
CA CYS A 173 20.28 -10.19 14.70
C CYS A 173 21.60 -9.52 15.08
N ALA A 174 22.61 -10.30 15.47
CA ALA A 174 23.94 -9.80 15.81
C ALA A 174 24.58 -9.06 14.63
N PHE A 175 24.57 -9.66 13.43
CA PHE A 175 25.11 -9.04 12.23
C PHE A 175 24.45 -7.68 11.90
N VAL A 176 23.12 -7.62 11.96
CA VAL A 176 22.38 -6.38 11.70
C VAL A 176 22.71 -5.32 12.75
N ILE A 177 22.78 -5.69 14.03
CA ILE A 177 23.16 -4.79 15.13
C ILE A 177 24.55 -4.23 14.92
N ASP A 178 25.53 -5.08 14.60
CA ASP A 178 26.90 -4.66 14.38
C ASP A 178 26.97 -3.67 13.21
N LYS A 179 26.21 -3.90 12.13
CA LYS A 179 26.11 -2.96 11.01
C LYS A 179 25.42 -1.65 11.34
N ILE A 180 24.39 -1.67 12.18
CA ILE A 180 23.75 -0.45 12.69
C ILE A 180 24.77 0.39 13.48
N ILE A 181 25.52 -0.26 14.38
CA ILE A 181 26.51 0.42 15.22
C ILE A 181 27.65 0.97 14.37
N GLU A 182 28.17 0.20 13.41
CA GLU A 182 29.22 0.64 12.48
C GLU A 182 28.78 1.87 11.67
N THR A 183 27.56 1.85 11.13
CA THR A 183 27.01 2.93 10.31
C THR A 183 26.77 4.20 11.14
N THR A 184 26.25 4.06 12.36
CA THR A 184 25.93 5.20 13.25
C THR A 184 27.14 5.75 14.00
N SER A 185 28.22 4.99 14.13
CA SER A 185 29.48 5.47 14.75
C SER A 185 30.37 6.21 13.76
N SER A 186 30.18 5.99 12.46
CA SER A 186 30.98 6.61 11.39
C SER A 186 30.41 7.95 10.91
N SER A 187 29.23 8.37 11.39
CA SER A 187 28.62 9.66 11.03
C SER A 187 29.17 10.82 11.88
N ALA A 188 29.61 11.88 11.20
CA ALA A 188 30.15 13.09 11.83
C ALA A 188 29.14 13.83 12.74
N GLU A 189 27.84 13.58 12.57
CA GLU A 189 26.72 14.21 13.30
C GLU A 189 26.22 13.40 14.52
N GLY A 190 26.94 12.34 14.92
CA GLY A 190 26.52 11.46 16.01
C GLY A 190 25.56 10.34 15.56
N ARG A 191 25.02 9.57 16.51
CA ARG A 191 24.26 8.33 16.25
C ARG A 191 22.87 8.61 15.68
N ASP A 192 22.75 8.71 14.36
CA ASP A 192 21.46 8.90 13.68
C ASP A 192 20.77 7.56 13.35
N PHE A 193 20.15 6.95 14.36
CA PHE A 193 19.35 5.72 14.19
C PHE A 193 18.10 5.93 13.33
N GLY A 194 17.63 7.18 13.17
CA GLY A 194 16.39 7.49 12.44
C GLY A 194 16.49 7.25 10.93
N LYS A 195 17.70 7.19 10.38
CA LYS A 195 17.98 6.89 8.97
C LYS A 195 17.98 5.40 8.64
N ILE A 196 17.78 4.51 9.62
CA ILE A 196 17.86 3.06 9.43
C ILE A 196 16.49 2.43 9.61
N ALA A 197 16.07 1.65 8.60
CA ALA A 197 14.89 0.81 8.65
C ALA A 197 15.26 -0.67 8.52
N VAL A 198 14.63 -1.52 9.32
CA VAL A 198 14.75 -2.99 9.23
C VAL A 198 13.39 -3.54 8.79
N LEU A 199 13.35 -4.09 7.58
CA LEU A 199 12.14 -4.62 6.96
C LEU A 199 12.12 -6.15 7.05
N TYR A 200 10.97 -6.72 7.42
CA TYR A 200 10.77 -8.16 7.51
C TYR A 200 9.39 -8.55 6.96
N ARG A 201 9.32 -9.77 6.40
CA ARG A 201 8.09 -10.26 5.73
C ARG A 201 6.95 -10.57 6.69
N ARG A 202 7.26 -11.03 7.90
CA ARG A 202 6.29 -11.44 8.93
C ARG A 202 6.61 -10.78 10.26
N GLN A 203 5.58 -10.38 11.00
CA GLN A 203 5.73 -9.72 12.30
C GLN A 203 6.41 -10.60 13.35
N ILE A 204 6.26 -11.94 13.26
CA ILE A 204 6.88 -12.87 14.20
C ILE A 204 8.42 -12.80 14.17
N THR A 205 9.01 -12.68 12.96
CA THR A 205 10.46 -12.52 12.76
C THR A 205 10.97 -11.20 13.36
N GLY A 206 10.14 -10.17 13.38
CA GLY A 206 10.48 -8.89 14.00
C GLY A 206 10.71 -8.97 15.51
N LYS A 207 10.15 -9.96 16.21
CA LYS A 207 10.27 -10.07 17.68
C LYS A 207 11.71 -10.32 18.14
N ALA A 208 12.47 -11.16 17.44
CA ALA A 208 13.86 -11.44 17.77
C ALA A 208 14.74 -10.19 17.67
N PHE A 209 14.51 -9.36 16.63
CA PHE A 209 15.16 -8.06 16.48
C PHE A 209 14.81 -7.11 17.63
N GLN A 210 13.53 -7.01 18.02
CA GLN A 210 13.11 -6.13 19.13
C GLN A 210 13.78 -6.51 20.46
N VAL A 211 13.87 -7.82 20.76
CA VAL A 211 14.57 -8.31 21.96
C VAL A 211 16.06 -7.97 21.88
N SER A 212 16.69 -8.24 20.74
CA SER A 212 18.12 -7.97 20.52
C SER A 212 18.46 -6.48 20.63
N PHE A 213 17.65 -5.60 20.03
CA PHE A 213 17.80 -4.16 20.13
C PHE A 213 17.64 -3.65 21.57
N ARG A 214 16.66 -4.17 22.31
CA ARG A 214 16.47 -3.82 23.73
C ARG A 214 17.68 -4.23 24.57
N ASN A 215 18.18 -5.46 24.39
CA ASN A 215 19.34 -5.96 25.12
C ASN A 215 20.60 -5.13 24.85
N ARG A 216 20.76 -4.64 23.61
CA ARG A 216 21.88 -3.78 23.19
C ARG A 216 21.62 -2.28 23.38
N LYS A 217 20.50 -1.90 23.99
CA LYS A 217 20.07 -0.50 24.22
C LYS A 217 20.06 0.35 22.95
N ILE A 218 19.69 -0.25 21.81
CA ILE A 218 19.50 0.46 20.55
C ILE A 218 18.09 1.05 20.55
N PRO A 219 17.90 2.36 20.33
CA PRO A 219 16.57 2.95 20.21
C PRO A 219 15.92 2.49 18.91
N PHE A 220 14.67 2.05 18.97
CA PHE A 220 13.89 1.63 17.80
C PHE A 220 12.41 1.94 17.98
N ASN A 221 11.72 2.12 16.84
CA ASN A 221 10.27 2.19 16.76
C ASN A 221 9.75 0.98 15.97
N VAL A 222 8.61 0.44 16.40
CA VAL A 222 7.95 -0.66 15.69
C VAL A 222 6.70 -0.12 15.02
N HIS A 223 6.68 -0.15 13.68
CA HIS A 223 5.51 0.20 12.89
C HIS A 223 4.70 -1.07 12.58
N GLY A 224 3.36 -0.94 12.51
CA GLY A 224 2.44 -2.06 12.25
C GLY A 224 1.96 -2.83 13.49
N VAL A 225 2.19 -2.31 14.70
CA VAL A 225 1.54 -2.81 15.93
C VAL A 225 0.37 -1.89 16.27
N ALA A 226 -0.85 -2.43 16.29
CA ALA A 226 -2.02 -1.67 16.68
C ALA A 226 -1.98 -1.38 18.18
N PHE A 227 -1.46 -0.20 18.55
CA PHE A 227 -1.40 0.27 19.95
C PHE A 227 -2.80 0.27 20.58
N TYR A 228 -3.82 0.65 19.82
CA TYR A 228 -5.23 0.71 20.22
C TYR A 228 -5.96 -0.64 20.32
N ARG A 229 -5.30 -1.77 20.03
CA ARG A 229 -5.90 -3.12 20.16
C ARG A 229 -5.50 -3.87 21.43
N LYS A 230 -4.72 -3.26 22.32
CA LYS A 230 -4.47 -3.85 23.64
C LYS A 230 -5.75 -3.75 24.47
N LYS A 231 -6.39 -4.90 24.70
CA LYS A 231 -7.38 -5.10 25.76
C LYS A 231 -6.68 -5.16 27.10
#